data_AF-A0A537A0T2-F1
#
_entry.id   AF-A0A537A0T2-F1
#
_cell.length_a   1.000
_cell.length_b   1.000
_cell.length_c   1.000
_cell.angle_alpha   90.00
_cell.angle_beta   90.00
_cell.angle_gamma   90.00
#
_symmetry.space_group_name_H-M   'P 1'
#
loop_
_entity.id
_entity.type
_entity.pdbx_description
1 polymer ?
#
loop_
_entity_poly.entity_id
_entity_poly.type
_entity_poly.pdbx_seq_one_letter_code
_entity_poly.pdbx_strand_id
1 'polypeptide(L)'
;MAAIAVAGSALAQTPIERGSYLVNGVLTCGNCHTPRSPSGAWDMSKQLSGRPRTWDEVTFKVNAANITPDFETGIGKWGDADIKRSLLSGVRPNGAQIAPITPYGFYKVFTPADIGAVVAYLKSVPAVSNAVEPPVYKAAMHVDIPPGADKAMSEADMTDPAKRGFYLVTIGHCMECHTPLVNDVHDYAQLGKGGQPFPGPWGVAVSRNITSHPTAGLGAWSDAEIKSAITQGVRKDGTKLNPPMAFSRYATMTDQDLSAIVAYLRTVPPKE
;
A
#
# COMPACT_ATOMS: atom_id res chain seq x y z
N MET A 1 45.60 -26.57 -6.64
CA MET A 1 44.90 -25.28 -6.75
C MET A 1 43.65 -25.37 -5.89
N ALA A 2 43.64 -24.71 -4.73
CA ALA A 2 42.48 -24.67 -3.84
C ALA A 2 41.61 -23.46 -4.24
N ALA A 3 40.37 -23.72 -4.64
CA ALA A 3 39.39 -22.67 -4.92
C ALA A 3 38.82 -22.15 -3.59
N ILE A 4 39.10 -20.88 -3.29
CA ILE A 4 38.47 -20.16 -2.19
C ILE A 4 37.10 -19.72 -2.67
N ALA A 5 36.05 -20.39 -2.20
CA ALA A 5 34.68 -19.93 -2.38
C ALA A 5 34.43 -18.78 -1.39
N VAL A 6 34.38 -17.55 -1.90
CA VAL A 6 33.91 -16.40 -1.14
C VAL A 6 32.39 -16.47 -1.11
N ALA A 7 31.83 -17.04 -0.05
CA ALA A 7 30.42 -16.92 0.25
C ALA A 7 30.15 -15.46 0.64
N GLY A 8 29.60 -14.68 -0.28
CA GLY A 8 29.10 -13.33 0.01
C GLY A 8 27.87 -13.45 0.90
N SER A 9 28.02 -13.13 2.19
CA SER A 9 26.89 -12.91 3.08
C SER A 9 26.09 -11.73 2.54
N ALA A 10 24.85 -11.98 2.08
CA ALA A 10 23.90 -10.92 1.84
C ALA A 10 23.71 -10.16 3.16
N LEU A 11 24.19 -8.91 3.24
CA LEU A 11 24.01 -8.09 4.43
C LEU A 11 22.51 -7.88 4.65
N ALA A 12 22.05 -8.12 5.88
CA ALA A 12 20.67 -7.85 6.26
C ALA A 12 20.37 -6.35 6.08
N GLN A 13 19.23 -6.04 5.47
CA GLN A 13 18.77 -4.68 5.24
C GLN A 13 18.63 -3.91 6.56
N THR A 14 19.08 -2.65 6.60
CA THR A 14 18.85 -1.79 7.78
C THR A 14 17.36 -1.44 7.94
N PRO A 15 16.88 -1.09 9.15
CA PRO A 15 15.50 -0.68 9.35
C PRO A 15 15.06 0.50 8.46
N ILE A 16 15.95 1.46 8.19
CA ILE A 16 15.64 2.62 7.33
C ILE A 16 15.50 2.19 5.87
N GLU A 17 16.39 1.33 5.37
CA GLU A 17 16.27 0.80 4.01
C GLU A 17 14.98 -0.02 3.85
N ARG A 18 14.63 -0.86 4.84
CA ARG A 18 13.39 -1.64 4.82
C ARG A 18 12.17 -0.73 4.87
N GLY A 19 12.19 0.30 5.70
CA GLY A 19 11.13 1.29 5.78
C GLY A 19 10.98 2.09 4.49
N SER A 20 12.08 2.46 3.84
CA SER A 20 12.07 3.12 2.53
C SER A 20 11.41 2.26 1.47
N TYR A 21 11.76 0.97 1.41
CA TYR A 21 11.16 -0.02 0.52
C TYR A 21 9.64 -0.11 0.72
N LEU A 22 9.20 -0.23 1.97
CA LEU A 22 7.78 -0.32 2.31
C LEU A 22 7.04 0.98 1.99
N VAL A 23 7.51 2.13 2.45
CA VAL A 23 6.82 3.43 2.32
C VAL A 23 6.79 3.93 0.88
N ASN A 24 7.90 3.79 0.14
CA ASN A 24 7.99 4.32 -1.22
C ASN A 24 7.53 3.33 -2.29
N GLY A 25 7.64 2.03 -2.04
CA GLY A 25 7.33 0.96 -2.98
C GLY A 25 5.98 0.31 -2.70
N VAL A 26 5.86 -0.42 -1.60
CA VAL A 26 4.71 -1.30 -1.31
C VAL A 26 3.47 -0.51 -0.89
N LEU A 27 3.59 0.33 0.14
CA LEU A 27 2.49 1.12 0.71
C LEU A 27 2.11 2.31 -0.18
N THR A 28 3.05 2.77 -1.00
CA THR A 28 2.91 3.93 -1.89
C THR A 28 2.47 5.22 -1.19
N CYS A 29 2.88 5.46 0.07
CA CYS A 29 2.39 6.59 0.89
C CYS A 29 2.50 7.95 0.18
N GLY A 30 3.54 8.13 -0.63
CA GLY A 30 3.75 9.33 -1.45
C GLY A 30 2.61 9.65 -2.43
N ASN A 31 1.82 8.67 -2.85
CA ASN A 31 0.67 8.89 -3.74
C ASN A 31 -0.42 9.76 -3.10
N CYS A 32 -0.53 9.76 -1.78
CA CYS A 32 -1.43 10.68 -1.07
C CYS A 32 -0.64 11.85 -0.49
N HIS A 33 0.47 11.55 0.17
CA HIS A 33 1.19 12.48 1.04
C HIS A 33 2.25 13.33 0.33
N THR A 34 2.43 13.26 -1.00
CA THR A 34 3.41 14.13 -1.69
C THR A 34 2.69 15.15 -2.59
N PRO A 35 3.03 16.45 -2.52
CA PRO A 35 2.54 17.45 -3.47
C PRO A 35 2.85 17.11 -4.92
N ARG A 36 2.12 17.76 -5.82
CA ARG A 36 2.38 17.73 -7.26
C ARG A 36 2.96 19.09 -7.67
N SER A 37 3.98 19.07 -8.50
CA SER A 37 4.53 20.27 -9.16
C SER A 37 3.51 20.86 -10.14
N PRO A 38 3.71 22.10 -10.65
CA PRO A 38 2.84 22.70 -11.67
C PRO A 38 2.70 21.85 -12.95
N SER A 39 3.72 21.05 -13.28
CA SER A 39 3.68 20.11 -14.42
C SER A 39 2.79 18.89 -14.18
N GLY A 40 2.28 18.71 -12.96
CA GLY A 40 1.56 17.51 -12.55
C GLY A 40 2.47 16.34 -12.15
N ALA A 41 3.80 16.44 -12.23
CA ALA A 41 4.69 15.43 -11.65
C ALA A 41 4.73 15.50 -10.11
N TRP A 42 5.08 14.42 -9.41
CA TRP A 42 5.30 14.47 -7.95
C TRP A 42 6.46 15.41 -7.62
N ASP A 43 6.26 16.32 -6.66
CA ASP A 43 7.32 17.19 -6.17
C ASP A 43 8.13 16.46 -5.09
N MET A 44 9.22 15.83 -5.52
CA MET A 44 10.07 15.03 -4.64
C MET A 44 10.86 15.89 -3.64
N SER A 45 10.99 17.20 -3.85
CA SER A 45 11.56 18.11 -2.85
C SER A 45 10.67 18.27 -1.61
N LYS A 46 9.39 17.91 -1.74
CA LYS A 46 8.36 17.93 -0.70
C LYS A 46 7.77 16.54 -0.45
N GLN A 47 8.57 15.50 -0.67
CA GLN A 47 8.14 14.12 -0.47
C GLN A 47 7.53 13.92 0.92
N LEU A 48 6.32 13.33 0.96
CA LEU A 48 5.55 13.02 2.18
C LEU A 48 5.07 14.23 3.01
N SER A 49 5.22 15.47 2.52
CA SER A 49 4.85 16.68 3.26
C SER A 49 3.33 16.98 3.29
N GLY A 50 2.48 16.10 2.79
CA GLY A 50 1.04 16.31 2.65
C GLY A 50 0.66 17.22 1.47
N ARG A 51 -0.63 17.27 1.13
CA ARG A 51 -1.15 18.15 0.06
C ARG A 51 -2.66 18.39 0.20
N PRO A 52 -3.20 19.47 -0.39
CA PRO A 52 -4.64 19.74 -0.45
C PRO A 52 -5.34 18.81 -1.46
N ARG A 53 -5.34 17.51 -1.17
CA ARG A 53 -6.19 16.52 -1.82
C ARG A 53 -7.38 16.33 -0.91
N THR A 54 -8.42 17.14 -1.09
CA THR A 54 -9.59 17.13 -0.23
C THR A 54 -10.51 15.97 -0.59
N TRP A 55 -10.82 15.12 0.39
CA TRP A 55 -11.97 14.22 0.34
C TRP A 55 -13.04 14.82 1.23
N ASP A 56 -14.21 15.11 0.66
CA ASP A 56 -15.34 15.73 1.34
C ASP A 56 -16.53 14.78 1.31
N GLU A 57 -16.48 13.80 2.20
CA GLU A 57 -17.46 12.71 2.30
C GLU A 57 -18.54 13.04 3.34
N VAL A 58 -19.59 12.22 3.38
CA VAL A 58 -20.68 12.36 4.38
C VAL A 58 -20.15 12.28 5.81
N THR A 59 -19.14 11.45 6.06
CA THR A 59 -18.62 11.16 7.41
C THR A 59 -17.39 11.99 7.79
N PHE A 60 -16.67 12.57 6.83
CA PHE A 60 -15.48 13.38 7.09
C PHE A 60 -15.14 14.34 5.96
N LYS A 61 -14.37 15.39 6.26
CA LYS A 61 -13.65 16.22 5.30
C LYS A 61 -12.17 16.24 5.67
N VAL A 62 -11.29 15.72 4.83
CA VAL A 62 -9.86 15.56 5.16
C VAL A 62 -8.96 15.88 3.99
N ASN A 63 -7.71 16.25 4.31
CA ASN A 63 -6.60 16.36 3.37
C ASN A 63 -5.54 15.30 3.65
N ALA A 64 -4.64 15.08 2.69
CA ALA A 64 -3.46 14.27 2.92
C ALA A 64 -2.49 15.03 3.84
N ALA A 65 -2.30 14.55 5.06
CA ALA A 65 -1.50 15.21 6.10
C ALA A 65 0.01 15.21 5.80
N ASN A 66 0.77 16.10 6.43
CA ASN A 66 2.22 16.01 6.47
C ASN A 66 2.65 14.87 7.40
N ILE A 67 3.42 13.91 6.88
CA ILE A 67 3.93 12.77 7.65
C ILE A 67 5.47 12.75 7.72
N THR A 68 6.11 13.87 7.38
CA THR A 68 7.54 14.10 7.64
C THR A 68 7.76 14.42 9.12
N PRO A 69 9.01 14.35 9.64
CA PRO A 69 9.29 14.67 11.04
C PRO A 69 9.30 16.18 11.34
N ASP A 70 8.69 17.01 10.47
CA ASP A 70 8.46 18.42 10.76
C ASP A 70 7.69 18.57 12.08
N PHE A 71 8.17 19.45 12.94
CA PHE A 71 7.70 19.57 14.32
C PHE A 71 6.36 20.31 14.42
N GLU A 72 6.09 21.24 13.51
CA GLU A 72 4.90 22.10 13.57
C GLU A 72 3.73 21.55 12.77
N THR A 73 3.97 21.09 11.54
CA THR A 73 2.90 20.64 10.65
C THR A 73 2.92 19.14 10.40
N GLY A 74 4.01 18.45 10.73
CA GLY A 74 4.20 17.01 10.56
C GLY A 74 4.02 16.16 11.83
N ILE A 75 4.71 15.03 11.86
CA ILE A 75 4.67 14.05 12.96
C ILE A 75 5.84 14.21 13.95
N GLY A 76 6.61 15.30 13.88
CA GLY A 76 7.83 15.49 14.70
C GLY A 76 7.58 15.50 16.22
N LYS A 77 6.34 15.81 16.65
CA LYS A 77 5.90 15.76 18.06
C LYS A 77 5.47 14.36 18.52
N TRP A 78 5.31 13.40 17.60
CA TRP A 78 4.73 12.10 17.91
C TRP A 78 5.83 11.12 18.33
N GLY A 79 5.57 10.35 19.39
CA GLY A 79 6.43 9.24 19.75
C GLY A 79 6.25 8.06 18.79
N ASP A 80 7.22 7.14 18.76
CA ASP A 80 7.16 5.95 17.92
C ASP A 80 5.89 5.13 18.16
N ALA A 81 5.47 5.01 19.43
CA ALA A 81 4.25 4.31 19.80
C ALA A 81 2.98 4.99 19.24
N ASP A 82 2.96 6.31 19.15
CA ASP A 82 1.83 7.04 18.57
C ASP A 82 1.77 6.87 17.06
N ILE A 83 2.92 6.91 16.37
CA ILE A 83 2.99 6.65 14.93
C ILE A 83 2.50 5.22 14.64
N LYS A 84 2.99 4.21 15.39
CA LYS A 84 2.51 2.82 15.28
C LYS A 84 1.02 2.72 15.51
N ARG A 85 0.50 3.33 16.58
CA ARG A 85 -0.94 3.31 16.92
C ARG A 85 -1.78 3.97 15.82
N SER A 86 -1.28 5.05 15.21
CA SER A 86 -1.96 5.71 14.10
C SER A 86 -2.08 4.82 12.86
N LEU A 87 -1.05 4.03 12.56
CA LEU A 87 -1.03 3.14 11.40
C LEU A 87 -1.81 1.84 11.64
N LEU A 88 -1.78 1.29 12.85
CA LEU A 88 -2.40 -0.01 13.18
C LEU A 88 -3.85 0.11 13.64
N SER A 89 -4.24 1.28 14.17
CA SER A 89 -5.55 1.48 14.81
C SER A 89 -6.26 2.74 14.32
N GLY A 90 -5.59 3.58 13.53
CA GLY A 90 -6.15 4.85 13.07
C GLY A 90 -6.32 5.87 14.19
N VAL A 91 -5.63 5.76 15.33
CA VAL A 91 -5.83 6.68 16.47
C VAL A 91 -4.65 7.62 16.61
N ARG A 92 -4.93 8.93 16.57
CA ARG A 92 -3.94 10.00 16.77
C ARG A 92 -3.46 10.09 18.24
N PRO A 93 -2.37 10.82 18.54
CA PRO A 93 -1.96 11.12 19.92
C PRO A 93 -3.06 11.73 20.79
N ASN A 94 -3.86 12.62 20.20
CA ASN A 94 -4.97 13.29 20.89
C ASN A 94 -6.26 12.43 20.98
N GLY A 95 -6.19 11.15 20.62
CA GLY A 95 -7.33 10.22 20.67
C GLY A 95 -8.30 10.31 19.49
N ALA A 96 -8.16 11.28 18.58
CA ALA A 96 -9.05 11.39 17.42
C ALA A 96 -8.80 10.26 16.41
N GLN A 97 -9.90 9.73 15.85
CA GLN A 97 -9.85 8.70 14.80
C GLN A 97 -9.45 9.31 13.45
N ILE A 98 -8.53 8.68 12.74
CA ILE A 98 -8.11 9.03 11.39
C ILE A 98 -9.21 8.57 10.41
N ALA A 99 -9.46 9.37 9.38
CA ALA A 99 -10.40 8.98 8.34
C ALA A 99 -9.91 7.71 7.61
N PRO A 100 -10.78 6.73 7.33
CA PRO A 100 -10.41 5.44 6.76
C PRO A 100 -9.87 5.50 5.33
N ILE A 101 -9.88 6.69 4.70
CA ILE A 101 -9.08 6.95 3.48
C ILE A 101 -7.58 6.72 3.70
N THR A 102 -7.12 6.81 4.96
CA THR A 102 -5.88 6.16 5.39
C THR A 102 -6.23 4.72 5.77
N PRO A 103 -5.79 3.70 5.01
CA PRO A 103 -6.30 2.34 5.11
C PRO A 103 -5.67 1.56 6.30
N TYR A 104 -5.80 2.07 7.52
CA TYR A 104 -5.21 1.44 8.72
C TYR A 104 -5.79 0.05 9.03
N GLY A 105 -6.98 -0.28 8.51
CA GLY A 105 -7.53 -1.65 8.58
C GLY A 105 -6.67 -2.70 7.87
N PHE A 106 -5.94 -2.29 6.82
CA PHE A 106 -5.04 -3.15 6.03
C PHE A 106 -3.64 -3.25 6.66
N TYR A 107 -3.33 -2.44 7.65
CA TYR A 107 -2.00 -2.37 8.27
C TYR A 107 -1.88 -3.20 9.54
N LYS A 108 -2.99 -3.71 10.06
CA LYS A 108 -2.99 -4.57 11.27
C LYS A 108 -2.10 -5.81 11.14
N VAL A 109 -1.85 -6.29 9.91
CA VAL A 109 -0.97 -7.42 9.61
C VAL A 109 0.52 -7.14 9.74
N PHE A 110 0.95 -5.88 9.88
CA PHE A 110 2.37 -5.54 10.01
C PHE A 110 3.09 -6.45 10.99
N THR A 111 4.22 -7.00 10.56
CA THR A 111 5.14 -7.63 11.50
C THR A 111 5.74 -6.56 12.42
N PRO A 112 6.17 -6.92 13.64
CA PRO A 112 6.82 -5.98 14.55
C PRO A 112 8.05 -5.29 13.92
N ALA A 113 8.85 -6.02 13.11
CA ALA A 113 10.00 -5.44 12.44
C ALA A 113 9.58 -4.43 11.36
N ASP A 114 8.60 -4.77 10.51
CA ASP A 114 8.22 -3.93 9.38
C ASP A 114 7.51 -2.64 9.83
N ILE A 115 6.63 -2.67 10.85
CA ILE A 115 6.07 -1.42 11.39
C ILE A 115 7.16 -0.57 12.06
N GLY A 116 8.15 -1.20 12.70
CA GLY A 116 9.32 -0.50 13.24
C GLY A 116 10.14 0.18 12.14
N ALA A 117 10.37 -0.52 11.02
CA ALA A 117 11.07 0.00 9.85
C ALA A 117 10.34 1.18 9.22
N VAL A 118 9.02 1.11 9.05
CA VAL A 118 8.19 2.23 8.56
C VAL A 118 8.36 3.46 9.46
N VAL A 119 8.27 3.30 10.78
CA VAL A 119 8.47 4.40 11.73
C VAL A 119 9.88 4.98 11.62
N ALA A 120 10.90 4.12 11.59
CA ALA A 120 12.30 4.54 11.47
C ALA A 120 12.52 5.36 10.19
N TYR A 121 11.99 4.90 9.06
CA TYR A 121 12.09 5.62 7.80
C TYR A 121 11.36 6.97 7.84
N LEU A 122 10.10 7.01 8.31
CA LEU A 122 9.34 8.27 8.42
C LEU A 122 10.02 9.30 9.33
N LYS A 123 10.75 8.87 10.37
CA LYS A 123 11.54 9.78 11.22
C LYS A 123 12.87 10.21 10.60
N SER A 124 13.33 9.50 9.56
CA SER A 124 14.61 9.76 8.90
C SER A 124 14.51 10.68 7.68
N VAL A 125 13.32 10.83 7.08
CA VAL A 125 13.14 11.69 5.91
C VAL A 125 13.34 13.16 6.28
N PRO A 126 13.72 14.04 5.32
CA PRO A 126 13.83 15.47 5.57
C PRO A 126 12.53 16.04 6.15
N ALA A 127 12.64 16.84 7.21
CA ALA A 127 11.52 17.62 7.72
C ALA A 127 11.14 18.70 6.69
N VAL A 128 9.88 18.72 6.28
CA VAL A 128 9.36 19.72 5.35
C VAL A 128 8.13 20.34 5.97
N SER A 129 8.19 21.63 6.28
CA SER A 129 7.02 22.36 6.77
C SER A 129 6.02 22.57 5.64
N ASN A 130 4.80 22.08 5.85
CA ASN A 130 3.69 22.23 4.92
C ASN A 130 2.38 21.98 5.68
N ALA A 131 1.62 23.04 5.91
CA ALA A 131 0.32 22.93 6.58
C ALA A 131 -0.77 22.56 5.58
N VAL A 132 -1.68 21.69 5.99
CA VAL A 132 -2.94 21.41 5.29
C VAL A 132 -4.10 21.70 6.23
N GLU A 133 -5.28 21.95 5.67
CA GLU A 133 -6.46 22.19 6.52
C GLU A 133 -6.72 20.98 7.44
N PRO A 134 -7.00 21.21 8.73
CA PRO A 134 -7.33 20.14 9.67
C PRO A 134 -8.55 19.32 9.24
N PRO A 135 -8.62 18.04 9.64
CA PRO A 135 -9.78 17.21 9.33
C PRO A 135 -11.03 17.69 10.08
N VAL A 136 -12.19 17.53 9.44
CA VAL A 136 -13.51 17.69 10.06
C VAL A 136 -14.20 16.32 10.06
N TYR A 137 -14.49 15.77 11.23
CA TYR A 137 -15.21 14.50 11.38
C TYR A 137 -16.70 14.79 11.61
N LYS A 138 -17.55 14.25 10.75
CA LYS A 138 -18.99 14.56 10.67
C LYS A 138 -19.85 13.45 11.26
N ALA A 139 -19.40 12.21 11.19
CA ALA A 139 -20.11 11.03 11.70
C ALA A 139 -19.17 9.86 11.97
N ALA A 140 -19.71 8.76 12.51
CA ALA A 140 -18.97 7.51 12.66
C ALA A 140 -18.54 6.97 11.29
N MET A 141 -17.32 6.42 11.23
CA MET A 141 -16.70 5.94 10.01
C MET A 141 -16.61 4.41 10.05
N HIS A 142 -16.92 3.75 8.94
CA HIS A 142 -16.67 2.33 8.76
C HIS A 142 -15.18 2.10 8.46
N VAL A 143 -14.62 1.02 9.00
CA VAL A 143 -13.24 0.62 8.74
C VAL A 143 -13.27 -0.78 8.17
N ASP A 144 -12.80 -0.89 6.94
CA ASP A 144 -12.73 -2.17 6.28
C ASP A 144 -11.47 -2.93 6.73
N ILE A 145 -11.63 -4.22 7.06
CA ILE A 145 -10.54 -5.12 7.48
C ILE A 145 -10.59 -6.36 6.58
N PRO A 146 -9.57 -6.58 5.73
CA PRO A 146 -9.52 -7.77 4.90
C PRO A 146 -9.59 -9.07 5.71
N PRO A 147 -10.22 -10.14 5.20
CA PRO A 147 -10.28 -11.42 5.89
C PRO A 147 -8.88 -11.94 6.25
N GLY A 148 -8.67 -12.27 7.52
CA GLY A 148 -7.38 -12.73 8.05
C GLY A 148 -6.36 -11.63 8.31
N ALA A 149 -6.72 -10.36 8.09
CA ALA A 149 -5.85 -9.21 8.30
C ALA A 149 -6.06 -8.49 9.65
N ASP A 150 -6.80 -9.08 10.58
CA ASP A 150 -7.23 -8.46 11.84
C ASP A 150 -6.16 -8.42 12.94
N LYS A 151 -5.02 -9.09 12.72
CA LYS A 151 -3.91 -9.20 13.68
C LYS A 151 -2.54 -9.17 13.01
N ALA A 152 -1.52 -8.83 13.80
CA ALA A 152 -0.13 -8.81 13.35
C ALA A 152 0.34 -10.21 12.92
N MET A 153 1.11 -10.26 11.83
CA MET A 153 1.82 -11.46 11.40
C MET A 153 3.19 -11.54 12.09
N SER A 154 3.75 -12.74 12.19
CA SER A 154 5.08 -12.96 12.76
C SER A 154 6.17 -12.96 11.69
N GLU A 155 7.42 -12.75 12.10
CA GLU A 155 8.56 -12.88 11.18
C GLU A 155 8.69 -14.32 10.63
N ALA A 156 8.25 -15.31 11.40
CA ALA A 156 8.21 -16.70 10.94
C ALA A 156 7.17 -16.90 9.82
N ASP A 157 6.06 -16.15 9.81
CA ASP A 157 5.12 -16.21 8.70
C ASP A 157 5.73 -15.71 7.38
N MET A 158 6.74 -14.82 7.45
CA MET A 158 7.40 -14.27 6.26
C MET A 158 8.33 -15.27 5.56
N THR A 159 8.57 -16.45 6.14
CA THR A 159 9.32 -17.53 5.47
C THR A 159 8.44 -18.37 4.54
N ASP A 160 7.12 -18.33 4.72
CA ASP A 160 6.17 -18.99 3.83
C ASP A 160 5.80 -18.05 2.66
N PRO A 161 6.02 -18.46 1.39
CA PRO A 161 5.75 -17.59 0.24
C PRO A 161 4.29 -17.13 0.12
N ALA A 162 3.31 -17.98 0.44
CA ALA A 162 1.90 -17.64 0.32
C ALA A 162 1.47 -16.69 1.46
N LYS A 163 1.96 -16.89 2.68
CA LYS A 163 1.72 -15.96 3.79
C LYS A 163 2.39 -14.60 3.57
N ARG A 164 3.63 -14.58 3.08
CA ARG A 164 4.31 -13.34 2.69
C ARG A 164 3.58 -12.65 1.53
N GLY A 165 3.04 -13.42 0.60
CA GLY A 165 2.19 -12.91 -0.47
C GLY A 165 0.91 -12.26 0.03
N PHE A 166 0.19 -12.94 0.94
CA PHE A 166 -0.97 -12.38 1.62
C PHE A 166 -0.63 -11.07 2.33
N TYR A 167 0.48 -11.05 3.06
CA TYR A 167 0.98 -9.87 3.74
C TYR A 167 1.17 -8.69 2.77
N LEU A 168 1.94 -8.89 1.70
CA LEU A 168 2.26 -7.86 0.71
C LEU A 168 1.04 -7.40 -0.09
N VAL A 169 0.13 -8.31 -0.47
CA VAL A 169 -1.12 -7.98 -1.15
C VAL A 169 -2.05 -7.16 -0.27
N THR A 170 -2.03 -7.44 1.04
CA THR A 170 -2.80 -6.69 2.04
C THR A 170 -2.23 -5.28 2.21
N ILE A 171 -0.96 -5.15 2.60
CA ILE A 171 -0.37 -3.84 2.87
C ILE A 171 -0.15 -3.01 1.59
N GLY A 172 -0.04 -3.66 0.44
CA GLY A 172 0.00 -3.03 -0.89
C GLY A 172 -1.38 -2.75 -1.48
N HIS A 173 -2.46 -2.95 -0.72
CA HIS A 173 -3.84 -2.60 -1.08
C HIS A 173 -4.34 -3.18 -2.40
N CYS A 174 -3.82 -4.34 -2.84
CA CYS A 174 -4.25 -4.88 -4.13
C CYS A 174 -5.75 -5.24 -4.09
N MET A 175 -6.22 -5.83 -2.97
CA MET A 175 -7.61 -6.22 -2.82
C MET A 175 -8.57 -5.04 -2.60
N GLU A 176 -8.09 -3.84 -2.28
CA GLU A 176 -8.91 -2.64 -2.15
C GLU A 176 -9.51 -2.23 -3.50
N CYS A 177 -8.72 -2.30 -4.58
CA CYS A 177 -9.20 -1.98 -5.93
C CYS A 177 -9.78 -3.22 -6.64
N HIS A 178 -9.26 -4.40 -6.33
CA HIS A 178 -9.61 -5.64 -7.01
C HIS A 178 -10.74 -6.43 -6.32
N THR A 179 -11.49 -5.81 -5.42
CA THR A 179 -12.70 -6.40 -4.82
C THR A 179 -13.88 -5.44 -5.07
N PRO A 180 -15.06 -5.94 -5.49
CA PRO A 180 -16.23 -5.09 -5.67
C PRO A 180 -16.69 -4.47 -4.35
N LEU A 181 -17.41 -3.36 -4.44
CA LEU A 181 -17.96 -2.59 -3.33
C LEU A 181 -19.47 -2.73 -3.39
N VAL A 182 -20.10 -2.93 -2.24
CA VAL A 182 -21.55 -2.91 -2.06
C VAL A 182 -21.85 -1.91 -0.96
N ASN A 183 -22.56 -0.83 -1.28
CA ASN A 183 -22.82 0.29 -0.37
C ASN A 183 -21.54 0.84 0.28
N ASP A 184 -20.50 1.08 -0.53
CA ASP A 184 -19.19 1.61 -0.12
C ASP A 184 -18.40 0.72 0.87
N VAL A 185 -18.73 -0.57 0.94
CA VAL A 185 -18.00 -1.60 1.72
C VAL A 185 -17.52 -2.73 0.81
N HIS A 186 -16.31 -3.25 1.02
CA HIS A 186 -15.77 -4.31 0.16
C HIS A 186 -16.55 -5.62 0.37
N ASP A 187 -17.06 -6.18 -0.74
CA ASP A 187 -17.67 -7.50 -0.72
C ASP A 187 -16.59 -8.58 -0.81
N TYR A 188 -16.07 -8.97 0.35
CA TYR A 188 -15.06 -10.01 0.44
C TYR A 188 -15.55 -11.41 0.06
N ALA A 189 -16.87 -11.65 -0.09
CA ALA A 189 -17.33 -12.88 -0.71
C ALA A 189 -16.92 -12.95 -2.21
N GLN A 190 -16.60 -11.81 -2.80
CA GLN A 190 -16.09 -11.63 -4.16
C GLN A 190 -14.63 -11.13 -4.17
N LEU A 191 -13.85 -11.43 -3.12
CA LEU A 191 -12.44 -11.05 -2.99
C LEU A 191 -11.67 -11.32 -4.30
N GLY A 192 -11.02 -10.28 -4.84
CA GLY A 192 -10.19 -10.39 -6.04
C GLY A 192 -10.94 -10.42 -7.38
N LYS A 193 -12.30 -10.41 -7.39
CA LYS A 193 -13.10 -10.44 -8.62
C LYS A 193 -12.94 -9.19 -9.50
N GLY A 194 -12.49 -8.08 -8.95
CA GLY A 194 -12.38 -6.80 -9.64
C GLY A 194 -13.74 -6.17 -9.92
N GLY A 195 -13.84 -5.42 -11.01
CA GLY A 195 -15.09 -4.78 -11.46
C GLY A 195 -15.30 -3.34 -10.99
N GLN A 196 -14.36 -2.75 -10.25
CA GLN A 196 -14.45 -1.37 -9.79
C GLN A 196 -14.20 -0.38 -10.93
N PRO A 197 -15.11 0.57 -11.20
CA PRO A 197 -14.89 1.62 -12.18
C PRO A 197 -14.05 2.76 -11.60
N PHE A 198 -13.03 3.18 -12.34
CA PHE A 198 -12.16 4.32 -12.03
C PHE A 198 -12.24 5.34 -13.17
N PRO A 199 -13.12 6.34 -13.07
CA PRO A 199 -13.18 7.41 -14.05
C PRO A 199 -11.94 8.29 -13.97
N GLY A 200 -11.40 8.67 -15.12
CA GLY A 200 -10.31 9.63 -15.24
C GLY A 200 -10.24 10.27 -16.62
N PRO A 201 -9.27 11.17 -16.86
CA PRO A 201 -9.06 11.80 -18.17
C PRO A 201 -8.82 10.82 -19.33
N TRP A 202 -8.45 9.58 -19.02
CA TRP A 202 -8.25 8.46 -19.96
C TRP A 202 -9.52 7.63 -20.21
N GLY A 203 -10.68 8.08 -19.73
CA GLY A 203 -11.93 7.32 -19.72
C GLY A 203 -12.12 6.53 -18.42
N VAL A 204 -12.95 5.48 -18.47
CA VAL A 204 -13.22 4.63 -17.29
C VAL A 204 -12.35 3.39 -17.36
N ALA A 205 -11.39 3.27 -16.44
CA ALA A 205 -10.69 2.01 -16.21
C ALA A 205 -11.54 1.12 -15.31
N VAL A 206 -11.45 -0.20 -15.46
CA VAL A 206 -12.14 -1.16 -14.58
C VAL A 206 -11.12 -2.11 -13.98
N SER A 207 -11.12 -2.28 -12.65
CA SER A 207 -10.20 -3.24 -12.02
C SER A 207 -10.43 -4.65 -12.52
N ARG A 208 -9.34 -5.37 -12.72
CA ARG A 208 -9.38 -6.72 -13.30
C ARG A 208 -9.66 -7.77 -12.24
N ASN A 209 -10.20 -8.89 -12.68
CA ASN A 209 -10.27 -10.09 -11.86
C ASN A 209 -8.84 -10.65 -11.70
N ILE A 210 -8.36 -10.73 -10.45
CA ILE A 210 -7.02 -11.23 -10.09
C ILE A 210 -7.08 -12.58 -9.37
N THR A 211 -8.22 -13.26 -9.43
CA THR A 211 -8.39 -14.60 -8.87
C THR A 211 -7.69 -15.66 -9.72
N SER A 212 -7.62 -16.89 -9.20
CA SER A 212 -7.07 -18.04 -9.93
C SER A 212 -7.96 -18.56 -11.07
N HIS A 213 -9.05 -17.87 -11.42
CA HIS A 213 -9.93 -18.26 -12.52
C HIS A 213 -9.15 -18.35 -13.85
N PRO A 214 -9.27 -19.44 -14.64
CA PRO A 214 -8.42 -19.69 -15.80
C PRO A 214 -8.57 -18.67 -16.92
N THR A 215 -9.79 -18.21 -17.21
CA THR A 215 -10.08 -17.29 -18.34
C THR A 215 -10.44 -15.87 -17.88
N ALA A 216 -11.36 -15.74 -16.92
CA ALA A 216 -11.74 -14.44 -16.34
C ALA A 216 -10.62 -13.80 -15.48
N GLY A 217 -9.77 -14.60 -14.84
CA GLY A 217 -8.72 -14.15 -13.91
C GLY A 217 -7.30 -14.43 -14.41
N LEU A 218 -6.39 -14.70 -13.46
CA LEU A 218 -4.96 -14.91 -13.71
C LEU A 218 -4.57 -16.39 -13.85
N GLY A 219 -5.53 -17.33 -13.79
CA GLY A 219 -5.24 -18.76 -13.74
C GLY A 219 -4.37 -19.28 -14.90
N ALA A 220 -4.61 -18.79 -16.12
CA ALA A 220 -3.82 -19.15 -17.31
C ALA A 220 -2.67 -18.19 -17.64
N TRP A 221 -2.38 -17.22 -16.77
CA TRP A 221 -1.22 -16.34 -16.91
C TRP A 221 -0.01 -17.03 -16.29
N SER A 222 1.16 -16.89 -16.89
CA SER A 222 2.45 -17.26 -16.30
C SER A 222 2.84 -16.29 -15.19
N ASP A 223 3.72 -16.71 -14.30
CA ASP A 223 4.21 -15.86 -13.22
C ASP A 223 4.91 -14.60 -13.76
N ALA A 224 5.65 -14.72 -14.87
CA ALA A 224 6.31 -13.59 -15.52
C ALA A 224 5.29 -12.58 -16.08
N GLU A 225 4.19 -13.05 -16.67
CA GLU A 225 3.12 -12.17 -17.15
C GLU A 225 2.44 -11.41 -15.99
N ILE A 226 2.19 -12.09 -14.86
CA ILE A 226 1.61 -11.44 -13.67
C ILE A 226 2.58 -10.40 -13.11
N LYS A 227 3.87 -10.72 -12.96
CA LYS A 227 4.90 -9.78 -12.52
C LYS A 227 5.02 -8.57 -13.45
N SER A 228 4.94 -8.78 -14.77
CA SER A 228 4.96 -7.70 -15.76
C SER A 228 3.71 -6.81 -15.66
N ALA A 229 2.53 -7.39 -15.44
CA ALA A 229 1.32 -6.61 -15.20
C ALA A 229 1.43 -5.72 -13.96
N ILE A 230 1.98 -6.25 -12.86
CA ILE A 230 2.16 -5.52 -11.59
C ILE A 230 3.18 -4.39 -11.73
N THR A 231 4.31 -4.63 -12.39
CA THR A 231 5.47 -3.70 -12.39
C THR A 231 5.52 -2.78 -13.60
N GLN A 232 5.01 -3.21 -14.75
CA GLN A 232 5.11 -2.47 -16.02
C GLN A 232 3.76 -2.01 -16.56
N GLY A 233 2.66 -2.46 -15.94
CA GLY A 233 1.31 -2.20 -16.41
C GLY A 233 1.07 -2.77 -17.80
N VAL A 234 1.56 -3.99 -18.08
CA VAL A 234 1.43 -4.64 -19.39
C VAL A 234 0.54 -5.87 -19.27
N ARG A 235 -0.43 -6.01 -20.17
CA ARG A 235 -1.31 -7.18 -20.26
C ARG A 235 -0.62 -8.35 -20.96
N LYS A 236 -1.22 -9.53 -20.86
CA LYS A 236 -0.82 -10.73 -21.61
C LYS A 236 -0.72 -10.50 -23.13
N ASP A 237 -1.57 -9.65 -23.69
CA ASP A 237 -1.56 -9.29 -25.12
C ASP A 237 -0.55 -8.17 -25.48
N GLY A 238 0.26 -7.72 -24.51
CA GLY A 238 1.24 -6.64 -24.68
C GLY A 238 0.68 -5.22 -24.56
N THR A 239 -0.64 -5.04 -24.48
CA THR A 239 -1.25 -3.72 -24.34
C THR A 239 -1.03 -3.13 -22.95
N LYS A 240 -1.03 -1.79 -22.84
CA LYS A 240 -0.87 -1.09 -21.56
C LYS A 240 -2.17 -1.10 -20.75
N LEU A 241 -2.02 -1.24 -19.43
CA LEU A 241 -3.08 -1.02 -18.47
C LEU A 241 -3.26 0.48 -18.26
N ASN A 242 -4.52 0.90 -18.16
CA ASN A 242 -4.85 2.27 -17.80
C ASN A 242 -4.62 2.49 -16.29
N PRO A 243 -4.38 3.74 -15.86
CA PRO A 243 -4.34 4.09 -14.43
C PRO A 243 -5.67 3.74 -13.72
N PRO A 244 -5.73 3.65 -12.38
CA PRO A 244 -4.81 4.29 -11.41
C PRO A 244 -3.78 3.36 -10.74
N MET A 245 -3.68 2.08 -11.12
CA MET A 245 -2.76 1.15 -10.46
C MET A 245 -1.30 1.66 -10.54
N ALA A 246 -0.61 1.62 -9.40
CA ALA A 246 0.68 2.30 -9.20
C ALA A 246 1.88 1.48 -9.70
N PHE A 247 1.87 1.03 -10.96
CA PHE A 247 2.88 0.12 -11.52
C PHE A 247 4.33 0.58 -11.29
N SER A 248 4.60 1.88 -11.46
CA SER A 248 5.94 2.46 -11.28
C SER A 248 6.45 2.41 -9.83
N ARG A 249 5.54 2.32 -8.84
CA ARG A 249 5.90 2.11 -7.44
C ARG A 249 6.19 0.62 -7.19
N TYR A 250 5.33 -0.25 -7.69
CA TYR A 250 5.51 -1.70 -7.56
C TYR A 250 6.71 -2.23 -8.35
N ALA A 251 7.19 -1.50 -9.37
CA ALA A 251 8.44 -1.80 -10.06
C ALA A 251 9.69 -1.83 -9.14
N THR A 252 9.58 -1.26 -7.94
CA THR A 252 10.65 -1.31 -6.92
C THR A 252 10.61 -2.56 -6.04
N MET A 253 9.56 -3.39 -6.16
CA MET A 253 9.41 -4.62 -5.39
C MET A 253 10.49 -5.64 -5.79
N THR A 254 11.01 -6.35 -4.79
CA THR A 254 12.01 -7.40 -5.04
C THR A 254 11.37 -8.58 -5.78
N ASP A 255 12.16 -9.33 -6.55
CA ASP A 255 11.64 -10.53 -7.23
C ASP A 255 11.08 -11.58 -6.25
N GLN A 256 11.67 -11.67 -5.05
CA GLN A 256 11.16 -12.52 -3.96
C GLN A 256 9.74 -12.10 -3.55
N ASP A 257 9.52 -10.80 -3.33
CA ASP A 257 8.22 -10.27 -2.92
C ASP A 257 7.18 -10.38 -4.03
N LEU A 258 7.59 -10.13 -5.28
CA LEU A 258 6.73 -10.35 -6.44
C LEU A 258 6.35 -11.82 -6.61
N SER A 259 7.28 -12.74 -6.39
CA SER A 259 7.00 -14.18 -6.41
C SER A 259 6.05 -14.60 -5.28
N ALA A 260 6.21 -14.03 -4.09
CA ALA A 260 5.31 -14.25 -2.96
C ALA A 260 3.89 -13.74 -3.28
N ILE A 261 3.77 -12.53 -3.84
CA ILE A 261 2.48 -12.00 -4.32
C ILE A 261 1.83 -12.99 -5.30
N VAL A 262 2.58 -13.44 -6.31
CA VAL A 262 2.06 -14.43 -7.28
C VAL A 262 1.61 -15.70 -6.57
N ALA A 263 2.42 -16.24 -5.66
CA ALA A 263 2.09 -17.44 -4.89
C ALA A 263 0.76 -17.28 -4.14
N TYR A 264 0.52 -16.14 -3.49
CA TYR A 264 -0.76 -15.85 -2.85
C TYR A 264 -1.90 -15.71 -3.86
N LEU A 265 -1.72 -14.99 -4.97
CA LEU A 265 -2.75 -14.82 -6.00
C LEU A 265 -3.21 -16.16 -6.60
N ARG A 266 -2.30 -17.16 -6.69
CA ARG A 266 -2.68 -18.53 -7.10
C ARG A 266 -3.64 -19.21 -6.12
N THR A 267 -3.66 -18.80 -4.85
CA THR A 267 -4.56 -19.35 -3.81
C THR A 267 -5.92 -18.66 -3.77
N VAL A 268 -6.06 -17.48 -4.39
CA VAL A 268 -7.33 -16.73 -4.38
C VAL A 268 -8.38 -17.52 -5.16
N PRO A 269 -9.51 -17.93 -4.55
CA PRO A 269 -10.50 -18.78 -5.20
C PRO A 269 -11.04 -18.16 -6.50
N PRO A 270 -11.28 -18.96 -7.54
CA PRO A 270 -11.75 -18.46 -8.83
C PRO A 270 -13.11 -17.77 -8.71
N LYS A 271 -13.25 -16.64 -9.40
CA LYS A 271 -14.51 -15.91 -9.58
C LYS A 271 -14.71 -15.62 -11.06
N GLU A 272 -15.96 -15.69 -11.53
CA GLU A 272 -16.35 -15.23 -12.88
C GLU A 272 -16.66 -13.73 -12.89
#